data_AF-A0A535JFK1-F1
#
_entry.id   AF-A0A535JFK1-F1
#
_cell.length_a   1.000
_cell.length_b   1.000
_cell.length_c   1.000
_cell.angle_alpha   90.00
_cell.angle_beta   90.00
_cell.angle_gamma   90.00
#
_symmetry.space_group_name_H-M   'P 1'
#
loop_
_entity.id
_entity.type
_entity.pdbx_description
1 polymer ?
#
loop_
_entity_poly.entity_id
_entity_poly.type
_entity_poly.pdbx_seq_one_letter_code
_entity_poly.pdbx_strand_id
1 'polypeptide(L)'
;MKGVQPPETAERRTRSWWAAVLAGQVDDPHPLYGANLDVAFKGGVLHLSGELPSEDDRQRLLEEAGEVVGRGVDAIDAKHLRVARRKEKPGILDQTLIAAFENRDVAEFARRYMVESRRIEPKLLEILDAGQEDMARELVPTDFMGDVEKAFKAGQAVLMMRVDETSAFDARKLLAEETRSVWTIAAPPVPARSGKR
;
A
#
# COMPACT_ATOMS: atom_id res chain seq x y z
N MET A 1 -0.54 10.46 -30.98
CA MET A 1 0.08 9.56 -29.98
C MET A 1 0.47 10.41 -28.79
N LYS A 2 -0.32 10.42 -27.71
CA LYS A 2 0.05 11.13 -26.47
C LYS A 2 1.03 10.24 -25.73
N GLY A 3 2.21 10.77 -25.42
CA GLY A 3 3.24 10.07 -24.67
C GLY A 3 2.69 9.64 -23.32
N VAL A 4 2.58 8.33 -23.13
CA VAL A 4 2.30 7.76 -21.81
C VAL A 4 3.56 8.03 -20.99
N GLN A 5 3.49 9.01 -20.08
CA GLN A 5 4.57 9.19 -19.11
C GLN A 5 4.69 7.90 -18.29
N PRO A 6 5.91 7.40 -18.04
CA PRO A 6 6.10 6.27 -17.16
C PRO A 6 5.48 6.61 -15.79
N PRO A 7 4.90 5.62 -15.09
CA PRO A 7 4.29 5.87 -13.80
C PRO A 7 5.31 6.51 -12.87
N GLU A 8 4.95 7.65 -12.32
CA GLU A 8 5.76 8.35 -11.35
C GLU A 8 5.94 7.45 -10.12
N THR A 9 7.19 7.11 -9.79
CA THR A 9 7.50 6.25 -8.63
C THR A 9 7.08 6.93 -7.34
N ALA A 10 6.75 6.13 -6.33
CA ALA A 10 6.34 6.62 -5.01
C ALA A 10 7.34 7.61 -4.41
N GLU A 11 8.63 7.33 -4.55
CA GLU A 11 9.72 8.21 -4.10
C GLU A 11 9.67 9.58 -4.77
N ARG A 12 9.39 9.63 -6.09
CA ARG A 12 9.30 10.89 -6.81
C ARG A 12 8.07 11.68 -6.39
N ARG A 13 6.94 11.00 -6.13
CA ARG A 13 5.73 11.64 -5.56
C ARG A 13 5.99 12.19 -4.18
N THR A 14 6.62 11.42 -3.29
CA THR A 14 6.99 11.87 -1.94
C THR A 14 7.92 13.08 -2.00
N ARG A 15 8.91 13.09 -2.89
CA ARG A 15 9.80 14.25 -3.08
C ARG A 15 9.06 15.50 -3.58
N SER A 16 8.20 15.34 -4.59
CA SER A 16 7.37 16.45 -5.09
C SER A 16 6.43 16.98 -4.02
N TRP A 17 5.86 16.09 -3.22
CA TRP A 17 5.00 16.44 -2.11
C TRP A 17 5.76 17.25 -1.04
N TRP A 18 6.96 16.83 -0.64
CA TRP A 18 7.80 17.62 0.26
C TRP A 18 8.13 19.02 -0.30
N ALA A 19 8.37 19.14 -1.60
CA ALA A 19 8.58 20.44 -2.23
C ALA A 19 7.33 21.34 -2.15
N ALA A 20 6.13 20.77 -2.33
CA ALA A 20 4.86 21.49 -2.18
C ALA A 20 4.65 21.97 -0.74
N VAL A 21 4.93 21.11 0.25
CA VAL A 21 4.89 21.46 1.68
C VAL A 21 5.78 22.66 1.98
N LEU A 22 7.03 22.66 1.48
CA LEU A 22 7.96 23.78 1.66
C LEU A 22 7.50 25.06 0.96
N ALA A 23 6.77 24.94 -0.15
CA ALA A 23 6.14 26.06 -0.84
C ALA A 23 4.85 26.56 -0.12
N GLY A 24 4.45 25.93 0.98
CA GLY A 24 3.22 26.24 1.72
C GLY A 24 1.95 25.71 1.07
N GLN A 25 2.06 24.80 0.09
CA GLN A 25 0.95 24.13 -0.58
C GLN A 25 0.74 22.76 0.09
N VAL A 26 -0.16 22.69 1.07
CA VAL A 26 -0.41 21.51 1.93
C VAL A 26 -1.77 20.88 1.71
N ASP A 27 -2.42 21.17 0.59
CA ASP A 27 -3.77 20.67 0.30
C ASP A 27 -3.78 19.17 -0.09
N ASP A 28 -2.64 18.63 -0.53
CA ASP A 28 -2.52 17.24 -0.95
C ASP A 28 -2.05 16.32 0.20
N PRO A 29 -2.69 15.15 0.38
CA PRO A 29 -2.28 14.19 1.40
C PRO A 29 -0.93 13.54 1.08
N HIS A 30 -0.23 13.07 2.12
CA HIS A 30 1.06 12.40 1.93
C HIS A 30 0.93 11.16 1.04
N PRO A 31 1.78 10.94 0.02
CA PRO A 31 1.63 9.83 -0.93
C PRO A 31 1.59 8.42 -0.28
N LEU A 32 2.38 8.21 0.79
CA LEU A 32 2.40 6.97 1.56
C LEU A 32 1.32 6.89 2.66
N TYR A 33 1.23 7.91 3.53
CA TYR A 33 0.41 7.88 4.75
C TYR A 33 -0.99 8.49 4.58
N GLY A 34 -1.28 9.11 3.43
CA GLY A 34 -2.58 9.68 3.12
C GLY A 34 -3.00 10.76 4.13
N ALA A 35 -4.27 10.74 4.50
CA ALA A 35 -4.86 11.66 5.48
C ALA A 35 -4.52 11.33 6.94
N ASN A 36 -3.76 10.25 7.21
CA ASN A 36 -3.34 9.92 8.57
C ASN A 36 -2.14 10.75 9.02
N LEU A 37 -1.53 11.51 8.11
CA LEU A 37 -0.42 12.41 8.38
C LEU A 37 -0.78 13.82 7.90
N ASP A 38 -0.78 14.75 8.84
CA ASP A 38 -0.87 16.18 8.59
C ASP A 38 0.49 16.83 8.77
N VAL A 39 0.86 17.68 7.81
CA VAL A 39 2.09 18.47 7.86
C VAL A 39 1.77 19.94 7.67
N ALA A 40 2.37 20.79 8.50
CA ALA A 40 2.25 22.23 8.38
C ALA A 40 3.62 22.89 8.53
N PHE A 41 3.94 23.80 7.62
CA PHE A 41 5.15 24.61 7.70
C PHE A 41 4.82 26.01 8.23
N LYS A 42 5.32 26.37 9.42
CA LYS A 42 5.06 27.66 10.07
C LYS A 42 6.32 28.20 10.73
N GLY A 43 6.71 29.42 10.37
CA GLY A 43 7.82 30.13 11.01
C GLY A 43 9.15 29.36 10.98
N GLY A 44 9.47 28.69 9.88
CA GLY A 44 10.69 27.88 9.75
C GLY A 44 10.59 26.48 10.34
N VAL A 45 9.48 26.11 10.98
CA VAL A 45 9.31 24.81 11.62
C VAL A 45 8.33 23.93 10.84
N LEU A 46 8.73 22.69 10.58
CA LEU A 46 7.84 21.64 10.08
C LEU A 46 7.14 20.97 11.26
N HIS A 47 5.83 21.16 11.37
CA HIS A 47 4.98 20.47 12.34
C HIS A 47 4.41 19.21 11.71
N LEU A 48 4.73 18.04 12.30
CA LEU A 48 4.23 16.74 11.90
C LEU A 48 3.24 16.24 12.96
N SER A 49 2.02 15.93 12.55
CA SER A 49 0.99 15.37 13.42
C SER A 49 0.24 14.26 12.71
N GLY A 50 -0.22 13.27 13.48
CA GLY A 50 -0.96 12.14 12.91
C GLY A 50 -0.64 10.84 13.61
N GLU A 51 -1.13 9.76 13.02
CA GLU A 51 -0.96 8.40 13.51
C GLU A 51 -0.34 7.52 12.43
N LEU A 52 0.82 6.93 12.75
CA LEU A 52 1.59 6.07 11.86
C LEU A 52 1.43 4.60 12.23
N PRO A 53 1.59 3.67 11.26
CA PRO A 53 1.37 2.25 11.50
C PRO A 53 2.41 1.62 12.43
N SER A 54 3.66 2.09 12.37
CA SER A 54 4.78 1.52 13.12
C SER A 54 5.82 2.56 13.55
N GLU A 55 6.71 2.18 14.48
CA GLU A 55 7.88 3.00 14.84
C GLU A 55 8.88 3.11 13.69
N ASP A 56 8.99 2.09 12.84
CA ASP A 56 9.83 2.14 11.65
C ASP A 56 9.31 3.19 10.66
N ASP A 57 8.00 3.27 10.45
CA ASP A 57 7.38 4.32 9.62
C ASP A 57 7.60 5.71 10.23
N ARG A 58 7.51 5.82 11.55
CA ARG A 58 7.81 7.07 12.27
C ARG A 58 9.26 7.50 12.07
N GLN A 59 10.20 6.59 12.24
CA GLN A 59 11.62 6.86 12.06
C GLN A 59 11.94 7.27 10.61
N ARG A 60 11.40 6.54 9.63
CA ARG A 60 11.57 6.87 8.20
C ARG A 60 10.99 8.24 7.86
N LEU A 61 9.79 8.56 8.35
CA LEU A 61 9.21 9.89 8.12
C LEU A 61 10.09 11.01 8.70
N LEU A 62 10.68 10.79 9.87
CA LEU A 62 11.60 11.75 10.49
C LEU A 62 12.91 11.88 9.70
N GLU A 63 13.41 10.79 9.11
CA GLU A 63 14.56 10.83 8.21
C GLU A 63 14.24 11.62 6.95
N GLU A 64 13.11 11.34 6.29
CA GLU A 64 12.63 12.07 5.12
C GLU A 64 12.46 13.57 5.42
N ALA A 65 11.83 13.92 6.55
CA ALA A 65 11.71 15.31 7.01
C ALA A 65 13.07 15.93 7.36
N GLY A 66 14.04 15.13 7.83
CA GLY A 66 15.40 15.55 8.10
C GLY A 66 16.15 16.00 6.85
N GLU A 67 15.88 15.38 5.68
CA GLU A 67 16.52 15.74 4.42
C GLU A 67 16.19 17.16 3.92
N VAL A 68 15.07 17.72 4.38
CA VAL A 68 14.65 19.08 4.05
C VAL A 68 15.09 20.13 5.08
N VAL A 69 15.63 19.71 6.22
CA VAL A 69 16.25 20.61 7.21
C VAL A 69 17.49 21.27 6.60
N GLY A 70 17.64 22.58 6.82
CA GLY A 70 18.70 23.38 6.20
C GLY A 70 18.41 23.80 4.75
N ARG A 71 17.26 23.41 4.18
CA ARG A 71 16.77 23.85 2.86
C ARG A 71 15.54 24.76 2.96
N GLY A 72 15.56 25.66 3.95
CA GLY A 72 14.43 26.55 4.28
C GLY A 72 13.62 26.10 5.50
N VAL A 73 13.98 24.98 6.13
CA VAL A 73 13.42 24.52 7.40
C VAL A 73 14.51 24.56 8.46
N ASP A 74 14.20 25.17 9.59
CA ASP A 74 15.09 25.34 10.74
C ASP A 74 14.99 24.15 11.71
N ALA A 75 13.78 23.62 11.90
CA ALA A 75 13.51 22.54 12.85
C ALA A 75 12.27 21.70 12.48
N ILE A 76 12.17 20.53 13.10
CA ILE A 76 11.02 19.61 13.00
C ILE A 76 10.37 19.49 14.38
N ASP A 77 9.05 19.68 14.45
CA ASP A 77 8.21 19.40 15.63
C ASP A 77 7.32 18.18 15.34
N ALA A 78 7.71 17.02 15.89
CA ALA A 78 6.97 15.76 15.76
C ALA A 78 6.33 15.29 17.08
N LYS A 79 6.09 16.20 18.04
CA LYS A 79 5.54 15.83 19.36
C LYS A 79 4.12 15.26 19.31
N HIS A 80 3.38 15.57 18.24
CA HIS A 80 2.02 15.10 18.00
C HIS A 80 1.95 13.92 17.03
N LEU A 81 3.09 13.42 16.58
CA LEU A 81 3.17 12.23 15.75
C LEU A 81 3.19 10.98 16.63
N ARG A 82 2.19 10.12 16.46
CA ARG A 82 1.99 8.91 17.28
C ARG A 82 2.10 7.66 16.43
N VAL A 83 2.42 6.53 17.07
CA VAL A 83 2.33 5.20 16.47
C VAL A 83 1.10 4.50 16.99
N ALA A 84 0.34 3.90 16.07
CA ALA A 84 -0.85 3.13 16.39
C ALA A 84 -0.51 1.97 17.33
N ARG A 85 -1.21 1.88 18.46
CA ARG A 85 -1.05 0.73 19.38
C ARG A 85 -1.84 -0.46 18.87
N ARG A 86 -1.26 -1.23 17.94
CA ARG A 86 -1.81 -2.53 17.55
C ARG A 86 -1.53 -3.55 18.65
N LYS A 87 -2.59 -4.21 19.16
CA LYS A 87 -2.46 -5.32 20.13
C LYS A 87 -2.05 -6.63 19.46
N GLU A 88 -2.19 -6.70 18.15
CA GLU A 88 -1.89 -7.85 17.34
C GLU A 88 -0.38 -7.96 17.12
N LYS A 89 0.15 -9.19 17.19
CA LYS A 89 1.56 -9.46 16.96
C LYS A 89 1.74 -9.90 15.51
N PRO A 90 2.58 -9.19 14.72
CA PRO A 90 2.91 -9.62 13.37
C PRO A 90 3.55 -11.01 13.36
N GLY A 91 3.42 -11.70 12.24
CA GLY A 91 4.07 -12.97 11.93
C GLY A 91 3.34 -14.21 12.45
N ILE A 92 2.17 -14.06 13.07
CA ILE A 92 1.38 -15.19 13.60
C ILE A 92 0.46 -15.77 12.53
N LEU A 93 -0.26 -14.91 11.82
CA LEU A 93 -1.26 -15.29 10.85
C LEU A 93 -0.95 -14.64 9.51
N ASP A 94 -1.18 -15.40 8.45
CA ASP A 94 -1.21 -14.92 7.07
C ASP A 94 -2.66 -14.82 6.60
N GLN A 95 -2.96 -13.80 5.82
CA GLN A 95 -4.25 -13.67 5.16
C GLN A 95 -4.06 -13.53 3.65
N THR A 96 -4.89 -14.27 2.90
CA THR A 96 -4.89 -14.20 1.42
C THR A 96 -5.98 -13.22 1.00
N LEU A 97 -5.60 -12.19 0.26
CA LEU A 97 -6.49 -11.24 -0.40
C LEU A 97 -6.58 -11.59 -1.88
N ILE A 98 -7.78 -11.51 -2.43
CA ILE A 98 -8.07 -11.80 -3.83
C ILE A 98 -8.87 -10.62 -4.36
N ALA A 99 -8.42 -10.01 -5.45
CA ALA A 99 -9.10 -8.90 -6.10
C ALA A 99 -9.11 -9.11 -7.61
N ALA A 100 -10.26 -8.92 -8.26
CA ALA A 100 -10.29 -8.90 -9.72
C ALA A 100 -10.32 -7.49 -10.28
N PHE A 101 -9.74 -7.36 -11.45
CA PHE A 101 -9.61 -6.13 -12.21
C PHE A 101 -10.10 -6.36 -13.63
N GLU A 102 -10.56 -5.28 -14.25
CA GLU A 102 -11.11 -5.30 -15.61
C GLU A 102 -10.18 -5.97 -16.63
N ASN A 103 -8.87 -5.86 -16.44
CA ASN A 103 -7.85 -6.50 -17.26
C ASN A 103 -6.51 -6.58 -16.52
N ARG A 104 -5.52 -7.24 -17.14
CA ARG A 104 -4.18 -7.43 -16.57
C ARG A 104 -3.43 -6.13 -16.33
N ASP A 105 -3.56 -5.13 -17.21
CA ASP A 105 -2.85 -3.86 -17.07
C ASP A 105 -3.28 -3.10 -15.82
N VAL A 106 -4.59 -3.12 -15.50
CA VAL A 106 -5.12 -2.51 -14.27
C VAL A 106 -4.64 -3.29 -13.04
N ALA A 107 -4.58 -4.63 -13.10
CA ALA A 107 -4.03 -5.44 -12.03
C ALA A 107 -2.53 -5.16 -11.78
N GLU A 108 -1.72 -4.99 -12.83
CA GLU A 108 -0.30 -4.62 -12.72
C GLU A 108 -0.09 -3.21 -12.17
N PHE A 109 -0.99 -2.28 -12.50
CA PHE A 109 -1.03 -0.98 -11.85
C PHE A 109 -1.30 -1.12 -10.35
N ALA A 110 -2.34 -1.87 -9.96
CA ALA A 110 -2.68 -2.12 -8.56
C ALA A 110 -1.50 -2.77 -7.81
N ARG A 111 -0.87 -3.79 -8.40
CA ARG A 111 0.32 -4.45 -7.86
C ARG A 111 1.45 -3.48 -7.53
N ARG A 112 1.82 -2.62 -8.49
CA ARG A 112 2.85 -1.59 -8.27
C ARG A 112 2.42 -0.55 -7.24
N TYR A 113 1.17 -0.13 -7.26
CA TYR A 113 0.64 0.80 -6.27
C TYR A 113 0.75 0.24 -4.85
N MET A 114 0.38 -1.04 -4.65
CA MET A 114 0.44 -1.71 -3.36
C MET A 114 1.88 -1.83 -2.83
N VAL A 115 2.82 -2.28 -3.68
CA VAL A 115 4.20 -2.55 -3.25
C VAL A 115 5.05 -1.28 -3.21
N GLU A 116 4.98 -0.44 -4.25
CA GLU A 116 5.86 0.72 -4.37
C GLU A 116 5.28 1.93 -3.62
N SER A 117 3.99 2.19 -3.77
CA SER A 117 3.35 3.41 -3.24
C SER A 117 2.76 3.23 -1.84
N ARG A 118 2.38 2.02 -1.46
CA ARG A 118 1.83 1.75 -0.13
C ARG A 118 2.70 0.82 0.71
N ARG A 119 3.86 0.41 0.17
CA ARG A 119 4.88 -0.40 0.85
C ARG A 119 4.31 -1.64 1.55
N ILE A 120 3.28 -2.24 0.97
CA ILE A 120 2.77 -3.52 1.45
C ILE A 120 3.84 -4.57 1.14
N GLU A 121 4.16 -5.41 2.14
CA GLU A 121 5.14 -6.49 2.03
C GLU A 121 4.44 -7.85 1.92
N PRO A 122 3.97 -8.25 0.72
CA PRO A 122 3.35 -9.54 0.53
C PRO A 122 4.37 -10.68 0.61
N LYS A 123 4.00 -11.76 1.29
CA LYS A 123 4.72 -13.04 1.30
C LYS A 123 4.55 -13.78 -0.03
N LEU A 124 3.49 -13.47 -0.78
CA LEU A 124 3.19 -13.96 -2.12
C LEU A 124 2.35 -12.93 -2.84
N LEU A 125 2.62 -12.67 -4.12
CA LEU A 125 1.89 -11.69 -4.93
C LEU A 125 1.92 -12.13 -6.39
N GLU A 126 0.75 -12.47 -6.93
CA GLU A 126 0.60 -12.98 -8.29
C GLU A 126 -0.59 -12.32 -9.00
N ILE A 127 -0.47 -12.19 -10.33
CA ILE A 127 -1.58 -11.79 -11.20
C ILE A 127 -1.87 -12.94 -12.15
N LEU A 128 -3.10 -13.42 -12.09
CA LEU A 128 -3.62 -14.58 -12.80
C LEU A 128 -4.69 -14.13 -13.80
N ASP A 129 -4.71 -14.70 -14.99
CA ASP A 129 -5.76 -14.49 -15.99
C ASP A 129 -6.16 -15.82 -16.67
N ALA A 130 -7.05 -15.72 -17.66
CA ALA A 130 -7.52 -16.87 -18.44
C ALA A 130 -6.32 -17.59 -19.10
N GLY A 131 -6.23 -18.91 -18.91
CA GLY A 131 -5.08 -19.73 -19.31
C GLY A 131 -4.09 -20.03 -18.17
N GLN A 132 -4.30 -19.46 -16.98
CA GLN A 132 -3.50 -19.73 -15.77
C GLN A 132 -4.30 -20.50 -14.69
N GLU A 133 -5.30 -21.29 -15.09
CA GLU A 133 -6.22 -21.98 -14.18
C GLU A 133 -5.52 -22.97 -13.24
N ASP A 134 -4.52 -23.69 -13.73
CA ASP A 134 -3.77 -24.65 -12.92
C ASP A 134 -2.98 -23.94 -11.82
N MET A 135 -2.33 -22.81 -12.16
CA MET A 135 -1.64 -21.98 -11.17
C MET A 135 -2.64 -21.35 -10.18
N ALA A 136 -3.83 -20.94 -10.64
CA ALA A 136 -4.87 -20.46 -9.76
C ALA A 136 -5.29 -21.52 -8.72
N ARG A 137 -5.46 -22.78 -9.13
CA ARG A 137 -5.81 -23.89 -8.21
C ARG A 137 -4.75 -24.17 -7.14
N GLU A 138 -3.48 -23.91 -7.44
CA GLU A 138 -2.39 -24.09 -6.47
C GLU A 138 -2.32 -22.95 -5.44
N LEU A 139 -2.69 -21.75 -5.87
CA LEU A 139 -2.42 -20.52 -5.13
C LEU A 139 -3.63 -19.97 -4.37
N VAL A 140 -4.81 -20.08 -4.97
CA VAL A 140 -6.07 -19.54 -4.45
C VAL A 140 -6.74 -20.59 -3.56
N PRO A 141 -7.26 -20.23 -2.36
CA PRO A 141 -8.01 -21.18 -1.55
C PRO A 141 -9.23 -21.72 -2.31
N THR A 142 -9.46 -23.04 -2.21
CA THR A 142 -10.47 -23.77 -2.99
C THR A 142 -11.86 -23.13 -2.96
N ASP A 143 -12.27 -22.59 -1.81
CA ASP A 143 -13.58 -21.96 -1.61
C ASP A 143 -13.81 -20.74 -2.52
N PHE A 144 -12.74 -20.09 -3.00
CA PHE A 144 -12.82 -18.90 -3.86
C PHE A 144 -12.55 -19.20 -5.34
N MET A 145 -12.20 -20.43 -5.69
CA MET A 145 -11.92 -20.81 -7.09
C MET A 145 -13.12 -20.57 -8.00
N GLY A 146 -14.34 -20.78 -7.51
CA GLY A 146 -15.56 -20.53 -8.28
C GLY A 146 -15.73 -19.07 -8.70
N ASP A 147 -15.25 -18.11 -7.90
CA ASP A 147 -15.31 -16.68 -8.23
C ASP A 147 -14.15 -16.26 -9.14
N VAL A 148 -12.97 -16.86 -8.97
CA VAL A 148 -11.83 -16.68 -9.89
C VAL A 148 -12.16 -17.18 -11.30
N GLU A 149 -12.78 -18.36 -11.42
CA GLU A 149 -13.20 -18.89 -12.72
C GLU A 149 -14.24 -18.00 -13.41
N LYS A 150 -15.16 -17.38 -12.64
CA LYS A 150 -16.10 -16.39 -13.18
C LYS A 150 -15.37 -15.14 -13.68
N ALA A 151 -14.39 -14.66 -12.92
CA ALA A 151 -13.57 -13.52 -13.32
C ALA A 151 -12.83 -13.80 -14.63
N PHE A 152 -12.18 -14.96 -14.76
CA PHE A 152 -11.50 -15.35 -16.00
C PHE A 152 -12.46 -15.44 -17.19
N LYS A 153 -13.66 -16.02 -17.00
CA LYS A 153 -14.70 -16.07 -18.04
C LYS A 153 -15.18 -14.68 -18.47
N ALA A 154 -15.10 -13.70 -17.57
CA ALA A 154 -15.43 -12.29 -17.86
C ALA A 154 -14.26 -11.52 -18.50
N GLY A 155 -13.12 -12.17 -18.78
CA GLY A 155 -11.92 -11.52 -19.33
C GLY A 155 -11.14 -10.69 -18.29
N GLN A 156 -11.43 -10.88 -17.00
CA GLN A 156 -10.79 -10.15 -15.91
C GLN A 156 -9.47 -10.80 -15.51
N ALA A 157 -8.58 -10.00 -14.94
CA ALA A 157 -7.38 -10.48 -14.26
C ALA A 157 -7.61 -10.48 -12.75
N VAL A 158 -7.04 -11.46 -12.05
CA VAL A 158 -7.13 -11.63 -10.60
C VAL A 158 -5.75 -11.40 -9.99
N LEU A 159 -5.65 -10.39 -9.13
CA LEU A 159 -4.51 -10.21 -8.23
C LEU A 159 -4.78 -11.04 -6.96
N MET A 160 -3.85 -11.92 -6.64
CA MET A 160 -3.83 -12.63 -5.38
C MET A 160 -2.60 -12.20 -4.59
N MET A 161 -2.78 -11.86 -3.33
CA MET A 161 -1.68 -11.55 -2.44
C MET A 161 -1.85 -12.20 -1.07
N ARG A 162 -0.75 -12.71 -0.51
CA ARG A 162 -0.70 -13.17 0.88
C ARG A 162 0.11 -12.18 1.69
N VAL A 163 -0.49 -11.66 2.75
CA VAL A 163 0.11 -10.68 3.64
C VAL A 163 0.04 -11.17 5.07
N ASP A 164 0.79 -10.53 5.96
CA ASP A 164 0.54 -10.64 7.39
C ASP A 164 -0.89 -10.18 7.72
N GLU A 165 -1.59 -10.90 8.58
CA GLU A 165 -2.98 -10.58 8.93
C GLU A 165 -3.10 -9.17 9.54
N THR A 166 -2.08 -8.72 10.28
CA THR A 166 -2.05 -7.37 10.85
C THR A 166 -2.00 -6.27 9.78
N SER A 167 -1.60 -6.58 8.55
CA SER A 167 -1.57 -5.67 7.39
C SER A 167 -2.73 -5.92 6.41
N ALA A 168 -3.51 -6.97 6.61
CA ALA A 168 -4.53 -7.40 5.65
C ALA A 168 -5.72 -6.45 5.56
N PHE A 169 -6.10 -5.81 6.67
CA PHE A 169 -7.15 -4.81 6.68
C PHE A 169 -6.79 -3.61 5.78
N ASP A 170 -5.60 -3.04 5.97
CA ASP A 170 -5.13 -1.89 5.20
C ASP A 170 -4.97 -2.26 3.72
N ALA A 171 -4.36 -3.42 3.43
CA ALA A 171 -4.19 -3.89 2.06
C ALA A 171 -5.53 -4.13 1.36
N ARG A 172 -6.53 -4.70 2.03
CA ARG A 172 -7.88 -4.87 1.49
C ARG A 172 -8.54 -3.53 1.20
N LYS A 173 -8.41 -2.56 2.10
CA LYS A 173 -8.97 -1.21 1.92
C LYS A 173 -8.40 -0.55 0.67
N LEU A 174 -7.08 -0.61 0.49
CA LEU A 174 -6.41 -0.08 -0.69
C LEU A 174 -6.91 -0.75 -1.98
N LEU A 175 -7.03 -2.08 -2.00
CA LEU A 175 -7.54 -2.81 -3.16
C LEU A 175 -8.98 -2.38 -3.51
N ALA A 176 -9.86 -2.32 -2.52
CA ALA A 176 -11.27 -2.01 -2.72
C ALA A 176 -11.53 -0.53 -3.07
N GLU A 177 -10.88 0.40 -2.37
CA GLU A 177 -11.22 1.83 -2.44
C GLU A 177 -10.32 2.60 -3.41
N GLU A 178 -9.05 2.20 -3.57
CA GLU A 178 -8.06 3.02 -4.28
C GLU A 178 -7.58 2.42 -5.60
N THR A 179 -7.77 1.12 -5.84
CA THR A 179 -7.28 0.45 -7.07
C THR A 179 -8.36 0.09 -8.08
N ARG A 180 -9.62 0.50 -7.84
CA ARG A 180 -10.77 0.20 -8.72
C ARG A 180 -10.97 -1.30 -8.99
N SER A 181 -10.69 -2.16 -8.01
CA SER A 181 -11.04 -3.59 -8.12
C SER A 181 -12.53 -3.75 -8.42
N VAL A 182 -12.89 -4.68 -9.29
CA VAL A 182 -14.30 -5.04 -9.56
C VAL A 182 -14.89 -5.74 -8.34
N TRP A 183 -14.08 -6.57 -7.69
CA TRP A 183 -14.40 -7.16 -6.41
C TRP A 183 -13.11 -7.45 -5.65
N THR A 184 -13.19 -7.45 -4.33
CA THR A 184 -12.08 -7.80 -3.42
C THR A 184 -12.63 -8.61 -2.26
N ILE A 185 -11.94 -9.70 -1.91
CA ILE A 185 -12.24 -10.51 -0.73
C ILE A 185 -10.96 -10.80 0.06
N ALA A 186 -11.14 -11.02 1.36
CA ALA A 186 -10.13 -11.57 2.23
C ALA A 186 -10.56 -12.98 2.64
N ALA A 187 -9.74 -13.98 2.33
CA ALA A 187 -9.92 -15.34 2.81
C ALA A 187 -9.76 -15.38 4.35
N PRO A 188 -10.28 -16.42 5.03
CA PRO A 188 -9.98 -16.63 6.44
C PRO A 188 -8.46 -16.65 6.70
N PRO A 189 -7.98 -16.08 7.82
CA PRO A 189 -6.57 -16.12 8.15
C PRO A 189 -6.12 -17.55 8.44
N VAL A 190 -4.89 -17.85 8.08
CA VAL A 190 -4.25 -19.15 8.29
C VAL A 190 -2.96 -18.96 9.08
N PRO A 191 -2.49 -19.97 9.83
CA PRO A 191 -1.19 -19.89 10.49
C PRO A 191 -0.10 -19.50 9.49
N ALA A 192 0.72 -18.52 9.87
CA ALA A 192 1.83 -18.10 9.03
C ALA A 192 2.70 -19.32 8.72
N ARG A 193 3.02 -19.52 7.44
CA ARG A 193 3.94 -20.62 7.08
C ARG A 193 5.28 -20.29 7.73
N SER A 194 5.68 -21.09 8.71
CA SER A 194 7.03 -21.01 9.27
C SER A 194 8.00 -21.26 8.12
N GLY A 195 8.66 -20.19 7.64
CA GLY A 195 9.73 -20.34 6.69
C GLY A 195 10.77 -21.25 7.31
N LYS A 196 10.90 -22.49 6.82
CA LYS A 196 12.18 -23.17 6.97
C LYS A 196 13.16 -22.31 6.18
N ARG A 197 14.01 -21.60 6.94
CA ARG A 197 15.26 -21.03 6.45
C ARG A 197 16.07 -22.10 5.73
#